data_AF-A0A830BHG8-F1
#
_entry.id   AF-A0A830BHG8-F1
#
_cell.length_a   1.000
_cell.length_b   1.000
_cell.length_c   1.000
_cell.angle_alpha   90.00
_cell.angle_beta   90.00
_cell.angle_gamma   90.00
#
_symmetry.space_group_name_H-M   'P 1'
#
loop_
_entity.id
_entity.type
_entity.pdbx_description
1 polymer ?
#
loop_
_entity_poly.entity_id
_entity_poly.type
_entity_poly.pdbx_seq_one_letter_code
_entity_poly.pdbx_strand_id
1 'polypeptide(L)'
;MVSKTEEEQVYRLENQVENGGGGAWEYLCLVRKFKLRRSDKVLKHGFSILNDPKKRSALGPEEWTLYEQVAVAAMDCQRLDLAKECVKVLQKKFPESKRVGRLESMLLEAKGLLAEAEKAYSSLLEDNQFDQVIHKRRVAIAKAQGNLSGAIEWLNKYLEIFMADHDAWRELAEIYVSLQMYKQAAHCYEELILSHPTMPLYHLAYADDMVFGRLTVKSDATVLLLFPDRPMMTHE
;
A
#
# COMPACT_ATOMS: atom_id res chain seq x y z
N MET A 1 8.64 12.86 3.71
CA MET A 1 9.70 12.42 4.64
C MET A 1 9.39 13.03 5.99
N VAL A 2 9.47 12.25 7.07
CA VAL A 2 9.33 12.75 8.45
C VAL A 2 10.59 13.55 8.78
N SER A 3 10.46 14.72 9.39
CA SER A 3 11.63 15.50 9.80
C SER A 3 12.31 14.84 11.00
N LYS A 4 13.63 15.02 11.16
CA LYS A 4 14.38 14.45 12.30
C LYS A 4 13.76 14.81 13.66
N THR A 5 13.26 16.03 13.79
CA THR A 5 12.59 16.52 15.00
C THR A 5 11.27 15.79 15.29
N GLU A 6 10.52 15.42 14.25
CA GLU A 6 9.28 14.65 14.38
C GLU A 6 9.56 13.18 14.75
N GLU A 7 10.62 12.58 14.20
CA GLU A 7 11.04 11.21 14.57
C GLU A 7 11.47 11.14 16.03
N GLU A 8 12.25 12.11 16.50
CA GLU A 8 12.66 12.22 17.91
C GLU A 8 11.45 12.38 18.85
N GLN A 9 10.44 13.14 18.43
CA GLN A 9 9.21 13.31 19.19
C GLN A 9 8.43 11.98 19.31
N VAL A 10 8.30 11.22 18.22
CA VAL A 10 7.65 9.92 18.24
C VAL A 10 8.39 8.98 19.18
N TYR A 11 9.72 8.90 19.08
CA TYR A 11 10.53 8.01 19.92
C TYR A 11 10.44 8.37 21.42
N ARG A 12 10.43 9.67 21.74
CA ARG A 12 10.25 10.14 23.12
C ARG A 12 8.90 9.71 23.69
N LEU A 13 7.82 9.94 22.94
CA LEU A 13 6.48 9.55 23.35
C LEU A 13 6.32 8.03 23.44
N GLU A 14 6.92 7.29 22.51
CA GLU A 14 6.96 5.82 22.54
C GLU A 14 7.54 5.32 23.87
N ASN A 15 8.73 5.79 24.25
CA ASN A 15 9.38 5.43 25.50
C ASN A 15 8.56 5.87 26.73
N GLN A 16 7.96 7.06 26.69
CA GLN A 16 7.12 7.55 27.78
C GLN A 16 5.91 6.64 28.00
N VAL A 17 5.22 6.27 26.93
CA VAL A 17 4.02 5.43 26.99
C VAL A 17 4.38 4.00 27.41
N GLU A 18 5.52 3.47 26.97
CA GLU A 18 6.01 2.15 27.39
C GLU A 18 6.34 2.09 28.88
N ASN A 19 6.83 3.20 29.46
CA ASN A 19 7.12 3.33 30.88
C ASN A 19 5.92 3.81 31.72
N GLY A 20 4.72 3.90 31.13
CA GLY A 20 3.49 4.26 31.84
C GLY A 20 3.29 5.77 32.10
N GLY A 21 4.11 6.63 31.49
CA GLY A 21 4.12 8.09 31.68
C GLY A 21 2.96 8.86 31.04
N GLY A 22 1.85 8.20 30.67
CA GLY A 22 0.73 8.81 29.94
C GLY A 22 1.07 9.13 28.48
N GLY A 23 0.21 9.89 27.79
CA GLY A 23 0.47 10.33 26.41
C GLY A 23 0.14 9.31 25.30
N ALA A 24 -0.59 8.24 25.64
CA ALA A 24 -0.82 7.12 24.73
C ALA A 24 -1.61 7.52 23.48
N TRP A 25 -2.59 8.41 23.60
CA TRP A 25 -3.39 8.85 22.46
C TRP A 25 -2.59 9.78 21.53
N GLU A 26 -1.76 10.66 22.09
CA GLU A 26 -0.87 11.54 21.33
C GLU A 26 0.14 10.71 20.52
N TYR A 27 0.73 9.68 21.13
CA TYR A 27 1.58 8.73 20.42
C TYR A 27 0.86 8.06 19.25
N LEU A 28 -0.34 7.50 19.48
CA LEU A 28 -1.13 6.84 18.43
C LEU A 28 -1.52 7.80 17.29
N CYS A 29 -1.81 9.07 17.61
CA CYS A 29 -2.05 10.11 16.63
C CYS A 29 -0.83 10.37 15.74
N LEU A 30 0.37 10.42 16.31
CA LEU A 30 1.61 10.61 15.54
C LEU A 30 1.93 9.39 14.67
N VAL A 31 1.77 8.18 15.22
CA VAL A 31 1.94 6.93 14.45
C VAL A 31 1.03 6.94 13.22
N ARG A 32 -0.24 7.37 13.38
CA ARG A 32 -1.19 7.51 12.28
C ARG A 32 -0.80 8.61 11.30
N LYS A 33 -0.45 9.80 11.80
CA LYS A 33 -0.07 10.98 11.00
C LYS A 33 1.12 10.67 10.09
N PHE A 34 2.13 10.00 10.63
CA PHE A 34 3.36 9.66 9.90
C PHE A 34 3.31 8.29 9.22
N LYS A 35 2.17 7.58 9.28
CA LYS A 35 1.98 6.24 8.69
C LYS A 35 3.06 5.24 9.10
N LEU A 36 3.47 5.28 10.37
CA LEU A 36 4.54 4.42 10.89
C LEU A 36 4.02 3.00 11.15
N ARG A 37 4.79 2.00 10.74
CA ARG A 37 4.48 0.58 11.00
C ARG A 37 4.90 0.22 12.42
N ARG A 38 3.97 0.37 13.37
CA ARG A 38 4.10 0.07 14.81
C ARG A 38 2.88 -0.72 15.32
N SER A 39 2.43 -1.71 14.54
CA SER A 39 1.16 -2.39 14.74
C SER A 39 1.07 -3.08 16.11
N ASP A 40 2.17 -3.63 16.61
CA ASP A 40 2.31 -4.21 17.95
C ASP A 40 2.06 -3.18 19.07
N LYS A 41 2.71 -2.01 18.99
CA LYS A 41 2.55 -0.93 19.98
C LYS A 41 1.17 -0.30 19.89
N VAL A 42 0.68 -0.09 18.68
CA VAL A 42 -0.68 0.41 18.43
C VAL A 42 -1.72 -0.51 19.04
N LEU A 43 -1.58 -1.82 18.83
CA LEU A 43 -2.48 -2.82 19.38
C LEU A 43 -2.45 -2.79 20.92
N LYS A 44 -1.26 -2.81 21.53
CA LYS A 44 -1.09 -2.79 22.98
C LYS A 44 -1.73 -1.56 23.63
N HIS A 45 -1.36 -0.37 23.17
CA HIS A 45 -1.81 0.88 23.79
C HIS A 45 -3.24 1.22 23.41
N GLY A 46 -3.62 1.00 22.15
CA GLY A 46 -4.98 1.25 21.68
C GLY A 46 -5.99 0.33 22.36
N PHE A 47 -5.68 -0.97 22.49
CA PHE A 47 -6.54 -1.91 23.23
C PHE A 47 -6.67 -1.53 24.71
N SER A 48 -5.59 -1.07 25.34
CA SER A 48 -5.65 -0.57 26.72
C SER A 48 -6.58 0.63 26.88
N ILE A 49 -6.65 1.53 25.89
CA ILE A 49 -7.58 2.67 25.92
C ILE A 49 -9.02 2.21 25.69
N LEU A 50 -9.24 1.29 24.73
CA LEU A 50 -10.59 0.78 24.41
C LEU A 50 -11.23 -0.02 25.55
N ASN A 51 -10.42 -0.71 26.36
CA ASN A 51 -10.88 -1.47 27.53
C ASN A 51 -11.21 -0.61 28.75
N ASP A 52 -10.73 0.63 28.82
CA ASP A 52 -11.03 1.56 29.90
C ASP A 52 -12.14 2.51 29.47
N PRO A 53 -13.40 2.34 29.95
CA PRO A 53 -14.53 3.15 29.50
C PRO A 53 -14.32 4.64 29.74
N LYS A 54 -13.59 5.03 30.80
CA LYS A 54 -13.33 6.44 31.10
C LYS A 54 -12.40 7.03 30.05
N LYS A 55 -11.26 6.38 29.78
CA LYS A 55 -10.31 6.84 28.75
C LYS A 55 -10.93 6.83 27.36
N ARG A 56 -11.71 5.80 27.04
CA ARG A 56 -12.41 5.69 25.76
C ARG A 56 -13.40 6.84 25.55
N SER A 57 -14.27 7.09 26.53
CA SER A 57 -15.25 8.19 26.47
C SER A 57 -14.60 9.58 26.42
N ALA A 58 -13.42 9.74 27.02
CA ALA A 58 -12.67 11.00 27.00
C ALA A 58 -12.16 11.39 25.60
N LEU A 59 -12.08 10.43 24.66
CA LEU A 59 -11.71 10.71 23.27
C LEU A 59 -12.85 11.35 22.46
N GLY A 60 -14.09 11.23 22.93
CA GLY A 60 -15.27 11.72 22.21
C GLY A 60 -15.36 11.15 20.78
N PRO A 61 -15.40 11.97 19.72
CA PRO A 61 -15.53 11.48 18.35
C PRO A 61 -14.31 10.69 17.85
N GLU A 62 -13.13 10.88 18.46
CA GLU A 62 -11.91 10.17 18.08
C GLU A 62 -11.89 8.70 18.53
N GLU A 63 -12.83 8.29 19.40
CA GLU A 63 -13.02 6.88 19.79
C GLU A 63 -13.15 5.97 18.56
N TRP A 64 -13.90 6.41 17.54
CA TRP A 64 -14.13 5.63 16.32
C TRP A 64 -12.85 5.50 15.50
N THR A 65 -12.05 6.57 15.42
CA THR A 65 -10.75 6.52 14.75
C THR A 65 -9.79 5.58 15.48
N LEU A 66 -9.87 5.50 16.81
CA LEU A 66 -9.10 4.53 17.60
C LEU A 66 -9.54 3.08 17.29
N TYR A 67 -10.85 2.79 17.22
CA TYR A 67 -11.33 1.46 16.84
C TYR A 67 -10.80 1.01 15.48
N GLU A 68 -10.81 1.90 14.48
CA GLU A 68 -10.26 1.58 13.16
C GLU A 68 -8.75 1.32 13.22
N GLN A 69 -8.01 2.18 13.92
CA GLN A 69 -6.56 2.04 14.05
C GLN A 69 -6.19 0.74 14.77
N VAL A 70 -6.93 0.36 15.82
CA VAL A 70 -6.76 -0.91 16.53
C VAL A 70 -7.15 -2.10 15.64
N ALA A 71 -8.24 -2.01 14.88
CA ALA A 71 -8.65 -3.08 13.97
C ALA A 71 -7.56 -3.39 12.93
N VAL A 72 -6.99 -2.35 12.30
CA VAL A 72 -5.89 -2.52 11.34
C VAL A 72 -4.65 -3.13 12.01
N ALA A 73 -4.25 -2.60 13.16
CA ALA A 73 -3.11 -3.13 13.91
C ALA A 73 -3.32 -4.58 14.39
N ALA A 74 -4.56 -4.94 14.76
CA ALA A 74 -4.93 -6.29 15.15
C ALA A 74 -4.84 -7.26 13.97
N MET A 75 -5.24 -6.86 12.76
CA MET A 75 -5.07 -7.67 11.54
C MET A 75 -3.59 -7.91 11.24
N ASP A 76 -2.76 -6.86 11.31
CA ASP A 76 -1.30 -7.00 11.11
C ASP A 76 -0.65 -7.95 12.12
N CYS A 77 -1.15 -7.96 13.36
CA CYS A 77 -0.66 -8.83 14.43
C CYS A 77 -1.37 -10.20 14.48
N GLN A 78 -2.16 -10.56 13.48
CA GLN A 78 -2.92 -11.83 13.40
C GLN A 78 -3.90 -12.06 14.57
N ARG A 79 -4.33 -10.99 15.26
CA ARG A 79 -5.37 -11.02 16.29
C ARG A 79 -6.75 -10.78 15.67
N LEU A 80 -7.17 -11.69 14.80
CA LEU A 80 -8.39 -11.54 13.98
C LEU A 80 -9.68 -11.45 14.80
N ASP A 81 -9.73 -12.05 15.99
CA ASP A 81 -10.89 -11.96 16.89
C ASP A 81 -11.14 -10.51 17.34
N LEU A 82 -10.08 -9.84 17.78
CA LEU A 82 -10.16 -8.44 18.22
C LEU A 82 -10.47 -7.51 17.05
N ALA A 83 -9.86 -7.75 15.89
CA ALA A 83 -10.19 -7.00 14.67
C ALA A 83 -11.68 -7.13 14.33
N LYS A 84 -12.24 -8.35 14.39
CA LYS A 84 -13.67 -8.63 14.16
C LYS A 84 -14.56 -7.91 15.17
N GLU A 85 -14.18 -7.86 16.44
CA GLU A 85 -14.92 -7.12 17.47
C GLU A 85 -14.94 -5.61 17.19
N CYS A 86 -13.79 -5.02 16.89
CA CYS A 86 -13.70 -3.60 16.53
C CYS A 86 -14.55 -3.26 15.29
N VAL A 87 -14.47 -4.09 14.24
CA VAL A 87 -15.29 -3.93 13.02
C VAL A 87 -16.79 -4.03 13.35
N LYS A 88 -17.21 -4.99 14.17
CA LYS A 88 -18.62 -5.13 14.58
C LYS A 88 -19.14 -3.89 15.32
N VAL A 89 -18.33 -3.32 16.22
CA VAL A 89 -18.68 -2.10 16.95
C VAL A 89 -18.85 -0.93 15.98
N LEU A 90 -17.93 -0.77 15.03
CA LEU A 90 -17.99 0.26 14.00
C LEU A 90 -19.21 0.07 13.08
N GLN A 91 -19.50 -1.15 12.64
CA GLN A 91 -20.65 -1.47 11.79
C GLN A 91 -21.98 -1.19 12.47
N LYS A 92 -22.09 -1.47 13.78
CA LYS A 92 -23.29 -1.13 14.56
C LYS A 92 -23.53 0.38 14.65
N LYS A 93 -22.45 1.17 14.72
CA LYS A 93 -22.53 2.62 14.81
C LYS A 93 -22.74 3.28 13.44
N PHE A 94 -22.14 2.73 12.38
CA PHE A 94 -22.12 3.29 11.03
C PHE A 94 -22.40 2.22 9.96
N PRO A 95 -23.64 1.71 9.87
CA PRO A 95 -23.96 0.54 9.04
C PRO A 95 -23.75 0.75 7.53
N GLU A 96 -23.88 1.98 7.04
CA GLU A 96 -23.74 2.31 5.62
C GLU A 96 -22.38 2.94 5.28
N SER A 97 -21.45 2.97 6.24
CA SER A 97 -20.16 3.62 6.04
C SER A 97 -19.25 2.79 5.14
N LYS A 98 -18.89 3.36 3.99
CA LYS A 98 -17.91 2.76 3.05
C LYS A 98 -16.54 2.56 3.69
N ARG A 99 -16.17 3.42 4.66
CA ARG A 99 -14.93 3.28 5.43
C ARG A 99 -14.93 2.01 6.30
N VAL A 100 -16.08 1.68 6.89
CA VAL A 100 -16.26 0.43 7.65
C VAL A 100 -16.33 -0.76 6.69
N GLY A 101 -17.03 -0.64 5.56
CA GLY A 101 -17.06 -1.66 4.52
C GLY A 101 -15.66 -2.03 4.01
N ARG A 102 -14.78 -1.04 3.79
CA ARG A 102 -13.37 -1.29 3.43
C ARG A 102 -12.63 -2.05 4.53
N LEU A 103 -12.85 -1.71 5.80
CA LEU A 103 -12.23 -2.39 6.94
C LEU A 103 -12.72 -3.84 7.07
N GLU A 104 -13.99 -4.10 6.75
CA GLU A 104 -14.55 -5.45 6.66
C GLU A 104 -13.91 -6.26 5.53
N SER A 105 -13.74 -5.67 4.33
CA SER A 105 -13.03 -6.31 3.22
C SER A 105 -11.57 -6.65 3.59
N MET A 106 -10.86 -5.75 4.27
CA MET A 106 -9.51 -6.01 4.78
C MET A 106 -9.50 -7.16 5.80
N LEU A 107 -10.54 -7.29 6.62
CA LEU A 107 -10.67 -8.40 7.57
C LEU A 107 -10.93 -9.74 6.85
N LEU A 108 -11.65 -9.74 5.73
CA LEU A 108 -11.82 -10.92 4.88
C LEU A 108 -10.48 -11.33 4.25
N GLU A 109 -9.69 -10.37 3.76
CA GLU A 109 -8.32 -10.63 3.29
C GLU A 109 -7.46 -11.26 4.38
N ALA A 110 -7.47 -10.67 5.59
CA ALA A 110 -6.66 -11.16 6.71
C ALA A 110 -7.06 -12.59 7.16
N LYS A 111 -8.30 -13.02 6.89
CA LYS A 111 -8.78 -14.39 7.11
C LYS A 111 -8.41 -15.35 5.97
N GLY A 112 -7.91 -14.85 4.84
CA GLY A 112 -7.65 -15.63 3.63
C GLY A 112 -8.88 -15.86 2.74
N LEU A 113 -10.02 -15.22 3.02
CA LEU A 113 -11.25 -15.32 2.23
C LEU A 113 -11.20 -14.36 1.04
N LEU A 114 -10.25 -14.58 0.13
CA LEU A 114 -9.92 -13.63 -0.94
C LEU A 114 -11.06 -13.41 -1.94
N ALA A 115 -11.85 -14.44 -2.26
CA ALA A 115 -12.98 -14.33 -3.17
C ALA A 115 -14.11 -13.46 -2.60
N GLU A 116 -14.40 -13.59 -1.29
CA GLU A 116 -15.38 -12.76 -0.60
C GLU A 116 -14.88 -11.31 -0.51
N ALA A 117 -13.59 -11.12 -0.21
CA ALA A 117 -12.96 -9.80 -0.20
C ALA A 117 -13.06 -9.12 -1.57
N GLU A 118 -12.78 -9.83 -2.67
CA GLU A 118 -12.91 -9.27 -4.01
C GLU A 118 -14.35 -8.85 -4.34
N LYS A 119 -15.34 -9.67 -3.98
CA LYS A 119 -16.75 -9.32 -4.15
C LYS A 119 -17.12 -8.07 -3.36
N ALA A 120 -16.67 -7.98 -2.10
CA ALA A 120 -16.90 -6.81 -1.26
C ALA A 120 -16.25 -5.55 -1.85
N TYR A 121 -15.00 -5.64 -2.33
CA TYR A 121 -14.35 -4.53 -3.02
C TYR A 121 -15.03 -4.11 -4.32
N SER A 122 -15.55 -5.08 -5.08
CA SER A 122 -16.28 -4.79 -6.32
C SER A 122 -17.56 -4.00 -6.02
N SER A 123 -18.31 -4.39 -4.99
CA SER A 123 -19.50 -3.64 -4.54
C SER A 123 -19.17 -2.21 -4.07
N LEU A 124 -18.02 -2.01 -3.41
CA LEU A 124 -17.59 -0.67 -2.99
C LEU A 124 -17.19 0.22 -4.17
N LEU A 125 -16.66 -0.35 -5.26
CA LEU A 125 -16.30 0.37 -6.48
C LEU A 125 -17.52 0.74 -7.33
N GLU A 126 -18.61 -0.03 -7.26
CA GLU A 126 -19.88 0.35 -7.91
C GLU A 126 -20.40 1.69 -7.36
N ASP A 127 -20.21 1.94 -6.06
CA ASP A 127 -20.58 3.21 -5.44
C ASP A 127 -19.58 4.34 -5.71
N ASN A 128 -18.28 4.03 -5.71
CA ASN A 128 -17.20 4.99 -5.96
C ASN A 128 -16.10 4.39 -6.83
N GLN A 129 -16.23 4.56 -8.14
CA GLN A 129 -15.27 4.06 -9.13
C GLN A 129 -13.86 4.65 -9.01
N PHE A 130 -13.69 5.77 -8.29
CA PHE A 130 -12.42 6.51 -8.18
C PHE A 130 -11.65 6.22 -6.89
N ASP A 131 -12.03 5.21 -6.09
CA ASP A 131 -11.23 4.83 -4.91
C ASP A 131 -9.95 4.07 -5.31
N GLN A 132 -8.86 4.82 -5.42
CA GLN A 132 -7.53 4.28 -5.75
C GLN A 132 -7.07 3.19 -4.78
N VAL A 133 -7.44 3.28 -3.50
CA VAL A 133 -7.00 2.31 -2.49
C VAL A 133 -7.59 0.94 -2.80
N ILE A 134 -8.87 0.90 -3.20
CA ILE A 134 -9.56 -0.34 -3.51
C ILE A 134 -8.98 -0.96 -4.79
N HIS A 135 -8.75 -0.16 -5.83
CA HIS A 135 -8.10 -0.66 -7.06
C HIS A 135 -6.74 -1.31 -6.78
N LYS A 136 -5.85 -0.62 -6.05
CA LYS A 136 -4.54 -1.16 -5.67
C LYS A 136 -4.65 -2.43 -4.83
N ARG A 137 -5.66 -2.52 -3.94
CA ARG A 137 -5.91 -3.74 -3.16
C ARG A 137 -6.33 -4.93 -4.02
N ARG A 138 -7.18 -4.72 -5.02
CA ARG A 138 -7.59 -5.80 -5.94
C ARG A 138 -6.42 -6.35 -6.76
N VAL A 139 -5.53 -5.48 -7.22
CA VAL A 139 -4.26 -5.89 -7.87
C VAL A 139 -3.43 -6.75 -6.91
N ALA A 140 -3.27 -6.31 -5.66
CA ALA A 140 -2.52 -7.06 -4.65
C ALA A 140 -3.14 -8.44 -4.36
N ILE A 141 -4.46 -8.56 -4.30
CA ILE A 141 -5.18 -9.83 -4.15
C ILE A 141 -4.91 -10.77 -5.33
N ALA A 142 -5.03 -10.27 -6.57
CA ALA A 142 -4.78 -11.07 -7.77
C ALA A 142 -3.33 -11.59 -7.80
N LYS A 143 -2.36 -10.75 -7.41
CA LYS A 143 -0.95 -11.16 -7.25
C LYS A 143 -0.77 -12.22 -6.17
N ALA A 144 -1.41 -12.07 -5.01
CA ALA A 144 -1.33 -13.03 -3.91
C ALA A 144 -1.91 -14.41 -4.29
N GLN A 145 -2.89 -14.45 -5.20
CA GLN A 145 -3.45 -15.68 -5.75
C GLN A 145 -2.57 -16.31 -6.86
N GLY A 146 -1.50 -15.63 -7.30
CA GLY A 146 -0.69 -16.04 -8.44
C GLY A 146 -1.35 -15.77 -9.81
N ASN A 147 -2.50 -15.09 -9.85
CA ASN A 147 -3.19 -14.71 -11.08
C ASN A 147 -2.60 -13.41 -11.66
N LEU A 148 -1.38 -13.52 -12.22
CA LEU A 148 -0.68 -12.37 -12.81
C LEU A 148 -1.42 -11.78 -14.02
N SER A 149 -2.12 -12.60 -14.80
CA SER A 149 -2.98 -12.14 -15.90
C SER A 149 -4.13 -11.24 -15.42
N GLY A 150 -4.80 -11.62 -14.33
CA GLY A 150 -5.84 -10.79 -13.72
C GLY A 150 -5.28 -9.51 -13.12
N ALA A 151 -4.09 -9.57 -12.50
CA ALA A 151 -3.41 -8.38 -12.01
C ALA A 151 -3.08 -7.39 -13.14
N ILE A 152 -2.63 -7.86 -14.30
CA ILE A 152 -2.40 -7.03 -15.49
C ILE A 152 -3.71 -6.37 -15.96
N GLU A 153 -4.81 -7.13 -16.06
CA GLU A 153 -6.11 -6.59 -16.48
C GLU A 153 -6.57 -5.49 -15.53
N TRP A 154 -6.46 -5.70 -14.22
CA TRP A 154 -6.83 -4.70 -13.22
C TRP A 154 -5.92 -3.48 -13.24
N LEU A 155 -4.61 -3.65 -13.44
CA LEU A 155 -3.66 -2.54 -13.58
C LEU A 155 -3.91 -1.70 -14.83
N ASN A 156 -4.20 -2.32 -15.97
CA ASN A 156 -4.54 -1.57 -17.19
C ASN A 156 -5.82 -0.74 -16.98
N LYS A 157 -6.89 -1.34 -16.44
CA LYS A 157 -8.12 -0.60 -16.09
C LYS A 157 -7.88 0.52 -15.09
N TYR A 158 -6.99 0.31 -14.12
CA TYR A 158 -6.61 1.34 -13.16
C TYR A 158 -5.86 2.50 -13.84
N LEU A 159 -4.89 2.19 -14.70
CA LEU A 159 -4.09 3.18 -15.42
C LEU A 159 -4.89 3.97 -16.46
N GLU A 160 -5.97 3.41 -17.03
CA GLU A 160 -6.93 4.15 -17.85
C GLU A 160 -7.59 5.31 -17.08
N ILE A 161 -7.77 5.16 -15.76
CA ILE A 161 -8.35 6.19 -14.88
C ILE A 161 -7.26 7.08 -14.27
N PHE A 162 -6.14 6.49 -13.87
CA PHE A 162 -5.06 7.14 -13.10
C PHE A 162 -3.72 7.07 -13.83
N MET A 163 -3.67 7.60 -15.06
CA MET A 163 -2.48 7.55 -15.94
C MET A 163 -1.19 8.12 -15.32
N ALA A 164 -1.30 9.04 -14.37
CA ALA A 164 -0.16 9.68 -13.71
C ALA A 164 0.41 8.88 -12.53
N ASP A 165 -0.09 7.68 -12.25
CA ASP A 165 0.43 6.84 -11.17
C ASP A 165 1.66 6.04 -11.61
N HIS A 166 2.84 6.62 -11.36
CA HIS A 166 4.12 6.01 -11.74
C HIS A 166 4.40 4.69 -11.00
N ASP A 167 3.93 4.52 -9.77
CA ASP A 167 4.11 3.28 -9.04
C ASP A 167 3.32 2.14 -9.70
N ALA A 168 2.12 2.42 -10.21
CA ALA A 168 1.31 1.45 -10.93
C ALA A 168 1.91 1.06 -12.30
N TRP A 169 2.46 2.02 -13.05
CA TRP A 169 3.21 1.73 -14.29
C TRP A 169 4.43 0.84 -14.04
N ARG A 170 5.17 1.13 -12.96
CA ARG A 170 6.32 0.33 -12.55
C ARG A 170 5.91 -1.09 -12.16
N GLU A 171 4.86 -1.22 -11.37
CA GLU A 171 4.33 -2.54 -10.97
C GLU A 171 3.85 -3.35 -12.17
N LEU A 172 3.20 -2.71 -13.15
CA LEU A 172 2.78 -3.36 -14.40
C LEU A 172 3.98 -3.85 -15.21
N ALA A 173 5.03 -3.02 -15.34
CA ALA A 173 6.26 -3.40 -16.03
C ALA A 173 6.92 -4.61 -15.35
N GLU A 174 7.07 -4.61 -14.03
CA GLU A 174 7.65 -5.71 -13.26
C GLU A 174 6.88 -7.03 -13.45
N ILE A 175 5.54 -6.97 -13.54
CA ILE A 175 4.73 -8.16 -13.84
C ILE A 175 4.98 -8.63 -15.28
N TYR A 176 5.03 -7.74 -16.28
CA TYR A 176 5.34 -8.14 -17.66
C TYR A 176 6.73 -8.77 -17.79
N VAL A 177 7.74 -8.25 -17.10
CA VAL A 177 9.09 -8.84 -17.05
C VAL A 177 9.03 -10.26 -16.47
N SER A 178 8.27 -10.46 -15.38
CA SER A 178 8.11 -11.79 -14.77
C SER A 178 7.48 -12.83 -15.71
N LEU A 179 6.66 -12.36 -16.67
CA LEU A 179 6.03 -13.17 -17.71
C LEU A 179 6.82 -13.21 -19.02
N GLN A 180 8.04 -12.64 -19.06
CA GLN A 180 8.89 -12.54 -20.25
C GLN A 180 8.24 -11.74 -21.40
N MET A 181 7.28 -10.87 -21.08
CA MET A 181 6.58 -9.99 -22.01
C MET A 181 7.35 -8.67 -22.16
N TYR A 182 8.62 -8.76 -22.59
CA TYR A 182 9.56 -7.63 -22.57
C TYR A 182 9.14 -6.44 -23.44
N LYS A 183 8.39 -6.67 -24.53
CA LYS A 183 7.88 -5.57 -25.37
C LYS A 183 6.88 -4.68 -24.62
N GLN A 184 5.99 -5.31 -23.86
CA GLN A 184 4.98 -4.62 -23.05
C GLN A 184 5.63 -3.94 -21.84
N ALA A 185 6.62 -4.59 -21.22
CA ALA A 185 7.41 -3.99 -20.15
C ALA A 185 8.16 -2.74 -20.63
N ALA A 186 8.82 -2.82 -21.79
CA ALA A 186 9.52 -1.69 -22.41
C ALA A 186 8.59 -0.49 -22.63
N HIS A 187 7.36 -0.72 -23.13
CA HIS A 187 6.37 0.35 -23.30
C HIS A 187 6.00 1.02 -21.96
N CYS A 188 5.83 0.24 -20.89
CA CYS A 188 5.57 0.80 -19.56
C CYS A 188 6.74 1.68 -19.07
N TYR A 189 7.98 1.27 -19.33
CA TYR A 189 9.15 2.06 -18.96
C TYR A 189 9.34 3.30 -19.86
N GLU A 190 8.90 3.28 -21.12
CA GLU A 190 8.85 4.48 -21.98
C GLU A 190 7.95 5.56 -21.36
N GLU A 191 6.74 5.20 -20.94
CA GLU A 191 5.82 6.12 -20.25
C GLU A 191 6.42 6.67 -18.94
N LEU A 192 7.14 5.83 -18.19
CA LEU A 192 7.86 6.26 -16.98
C LEU A 192 9.00 7.24 -17.30
N ILE A 193 9.78 7.00 -18.35
CA ILE A 193 10.86 7.89 -18.78
C ILE A 193 10.30 9.20 -19.30
N LEU A 194 9.20 9.19 -20.06
CA LEU A 194 8.54 10.39 -20.54
C LEU A 194 8.06 11.27 -19.39
N SER A 195 7.51 10.66 -18.33
CA SER A 195 7.06 11.39 -17.15
C SER A 195 8.21 11.88 -16.25
N HIS A 196 9.27 11.09 -16.11
CA HIS A 196 10.41 11.37 -15.24
C HIS A 196 11.76 11.12 -15.95
N PRO A 197 12.17 12.00 -16.88
CA PRO A 197 13.36 11.77 -17.70
C PRO A 197 14.66 11.72 -16.90
N THR A 198 14.69 12.33 -15.72
CA THR A 198 15.89 12.44 -14.87
C THR A 198 16.10 11.23 -13.96
N MET A 199 15.16 10.29 -13.88
CA MET A 199 15.24 9.14 -12.99
C MET A 199 16.10 8.03 -13.62
N PRO A 200 17.34 7.79 -13.17
CA PRO A 200 18.25 6.87 -13.87
C PRO A 200 17.79 5.40 -13.79
N LEU A 201 17.03 5.05 -12.75
CA LEU A 201 16.51 3.71 -12.55
C LEU A 201 15.57 3.25 -13.68
N TYR A 202 14.82 4.17 -14.30
CA TYR A 202 13.91 3.81 -15.40
C TYR A 202 14.67 3.54 -16.70
N HIS A 203 15.72 4.31 -16.97
CA HIS A 203 16.62 4.08 -18.11
C HIS A 203 17.34 2.74 -18.01
N LEU A 204 17.83 2.39 -16.81
CA LEU A 204 18.48 1.10 -16.57
C LEU A 204 17.51 -0.08 -16.80
N ALA A 205 16.31 -0.01 -16.21
CA ALA A 205 15.31 -1.07 -16.38
C ALA A 205 14.87 -1.23 -17.84
N TYR A 206 14.66 -0.11 -18.56
CA TYR A 206 14.35 -0.14 -19.99
C TYR A 206 15.47 -0.78 -20.82
N ALA A 207 16.73 -0.42 -20.55
CA ALA A 207 17.87 -0.99 -21.25
C ALA A 207 17.98 -2.50 -21.02
N ASP A 208 17.79 -2.96 -19.77
CA ASP A 208 17.79 -4.38 -19.43
C ASP A 208 16.68 -5.12 -20.20
N ASP A 209 15.44 -4.60 -20.20
CA ASP A 209 14.31 -5.21 -20.91
C ASP A 209 14.54 -5.30 -22.43
N MET A 210 15.16 -4.29 -23.04
CA MET A 210 15.49 -4.28 -24.46
C MET A 210 16.55 -5.34 -24.80
N VAL A 211 17.57 -5.48 -23.95
CA VAL A 211 18.62 -6.51 -24.10
C VAL A 211 18.02 -7.90 -23.95
N PHE A 212 17.23 -8.15 -22.89
CA PHE A 212 16.59 -9.45 -22.67
C PHE A 212 15.55 -9.78 -23.75
N GLY A 213 14.84 -8.78 -24.26
CA GLY A 213 13.88 -8.92 -25.36
C GLY A 213 14.50 -9.07 -26.75
N ARG A 214 15.83 -8.97 -26.88
CA ARG A 214 16.56 -8.84 -28.17
C ARG A 214 15.91 -7.82 -29.12
N LEU A 215 15.42 -6.72 -28.55
CA LEU A 215 14.85 -5.61 -29.32
C LEU A 215 16.00 -4.71 -29.75
N THR A 216 16.23 -4.60 -31.07
CA THR A 216 17.35 -3.82 -31.62
C THR A 216 17.22 -2.34 -31.29
N VAL A 217 18.29 -1.76 -30.76
CA VAL A 217 18.35 -0.43 -30.15
C VAL A 217 18.29 0.71 -31.18
N LYS A 218 17.42 1.70 -30.95
CA LYS A 218 17.54 3.07 -31.50
C LYS A 218 17.92 4.12 -30.44
N SER A 219 18.06 3.71 -29.17
CA SER A 219 18.26 4.60 -28.01
C SER A 219 19.70 4.66 -27.47
N ASP A 220 20.69 4.14 -28.20
CA ASP A 220 22.09 4.04 -27.73
C ASP A 220 22.66 5.38 -27.26
N ALA A 221 22.21 6.52 -27.80
CA ALA A 221 22.76 7.82 -27.40
C ALA A 221 22.40 8.25 -25.96
N THR A 222 21.23 7.89 -25.42
CA THR A 222 20.77 8.45 -24.13
C THR A 222 21.28 7.64 -22.93
N VAL A 223 21.40 6.31 -23.08
CA VAL A 223 21.87 5.42 -22.00
C VAL A 223 23.38 5.52 -21.83
N LEU A 224 24.15 5.61 -22.93
CA LEU A 224 25.61 5.82 -22.90
C LEU A 224 26.01 7.18 -22.29
N LEU A 225 25.19 8.22 -22.45
CA LEU A 225 25.47 9.54 -21.85
C LEU A 225 25.22 9.59 -20.34
N LEU A 226 24.37 8.73 -19.80
CA LEU A 226 24.04 8.70 -18.36
C LEU A 226 24.95 7.76 -17.55
N PHE A 227 25.62 6.79 -18.19
CA PHE A 227 26.50 5.82 -17.51
C PHE A 227 27.76 5.51 -18.33
N PRO A 228 28.78 6.39 -18.33
CA PRO A 228 30.01 6.20 -19.10
C PRO A 228 30.91 5.04 -18.62
N ASP A 229 30.69 4.50 -17.42
CA ASP A 229 31.61 3.55 -16.77
C ASP A 229 31.18 2.07 -16.85
N ARG A 230 30.13 1.70 -17.61
CA ARG A 230 29.81 0.27 -17.79
C ARG A 230 30.60 -0.33 -18.96
N PRO A 231 31.44 -1.36 -18.74
CA PRO A 231 32.07 -2.07 -19.85
C PRO A 231 31.00 -2.79 -20.67
N MET A 232 31.04 -2.60 -21.99
CA MET A 232 30.23 -3.38 -22.94
C MET A 232 30.52 -4.87 -22.70
N MET A 233 29.51 -5.65 -22.32
CA MET A 233 29.58 -7.09 -22.50
C MET A 233 29.36 -7.39 -23.98
N THR A 234 30.46 -7.42 -24.73
CA THR A 234 30.50 -7.99 -26.08
C THR A 234 30.43 -9.50 -25.94
N HIS A 235 29.33 -10.10 -26.40
CA HIS A 235 29.25 -11.54 -26.60
C HIS A 235 29.87 -11.90 -27.96
N GLU A 236 30.90 -12.74 -27.94
CA GLU A 236 31.34 -13.55 -29.10
C GLU A 236 30.33 -14.67 -29.39
#